data_AF-A0A1F7XC93-F1
#
_entry.id   AF-A0A1F7XC93-F1
#
_cell.length_a   1.000
_cell.length_b   1.000
_cell.length_c   1.000
_cell.angle_alpha   90.00
_cell.angle_beta   90.00
_cell.angle_gamma   90.00
#
_symmetry.space_group_name_H-M   'P 1'
#
loop_
_entity.id
_entity.type
_entity.pdbx_description
1 polymer ?
#
loop_
_entity_poly.entity_id
_entity_poly.type
_entity_poly.pdbx_seq_one_letter_code
_entity_poly.pdbx_strand_id
1 'polypeptide(L)'
;MIKEARIYIGNLPGDYLFEIQKGLSFISLATKIRTGDLVFIKPNLTFPHYKKGVMTSPRCIEQLIIALKDYTGNIMIGEADGGGYNRFSMDVVFDKTGLFEIAKKYEAKIVNLSTQSSSLKNS
;
A
#
# COMPACT_ATOMS: atom_id res chain seq x y z
N MET A 1 7.86 25.24 15.81
CA MET A 1 7.24 25.47 14.48
C MET A 1 6.27 24.34 14.20
N ILE A 2 4.98 24.65 14.00
CA ILE A 2 4.00 23.66 13.52
C ILE A 2 4.31 23.44 12.04
N LYS A 3 4.59 22.20 11.66
CA LYS A 3 4.85 21.84 10.26
C LYS A 3 3.49 21.82 9.56
N GLU A 4 3.26 22.73 8.63
CA GLU A 4 2.01 22.78 7.88
C GLU A 4 1.78 21.47 7.11
N ALA A 5 0.55 20.98 7.13
CA ALA A 5 0.16 19.81 6.37
C ALA A 5 0.17 20.15 4.87
N ARG A 6 0.87 19.35 4.07
CA ARG A 6 0.85 19.46 2.61
C ARG A 6 -0.11 18.41 2.05
N ILE A 7 -1.10 18.85 1.29
CA ILE A 7 -2.10 17.99 0.65
C ILE A 7 -2.06 18.25 -0.86
N TYR A 8 -1.95 17.17 -1.64
CA TYR A 8 -2.09 17.20 -3.09
C TYR A 8 -3.48 16.69 -3.48
N ILE A 9 -4.19 17.43 -4.34
CA ILE A 9 -5.49 17.04 -4.89
C ILE A 9 -5.36 17.05 -6.41
N GLY A 10 -5.61 15.91 -7.03
CA GLY A 10 -5.60 15.71 -8.48
C GLY A 10 -6.86 14.99 -8.94
N ASN A 11 -7.15 15.06 -10.24
CA ASN A 11 -8.26 14.33 -10.86
C ASN A 11 -7.73 13.02 -11.46
N LEU A 12 -8.50 11.94 -11.38
CA LEU A 12 -8.10 10.60 -11.81
C LEU A 12 -8.85 10.19 -13.09
N PRO A 13 -8.40 10.61 -14.29
CA PRO A 13 -9.08 10.28 -15.54
C PRO A 13 -8.94 8.79 -15.95
N GLY A 14 -8.27 7.96 -15.16
CA GLY A 14 -8.14 6.51 -15.38
C GLY A 14 -6.74 5.94 -15.14
N ASP A 15 -5.73 6.79 -15.03
CA ASP A 15 -4.35 6.42 -14.70
C ASP A 15 -3.96 6.99 -13.33
N TYR A 16 -3.63 6.12 -12.38
CA TYR A 16 -3.17 6.55 -11.05
C TYR A 16 -1.69 6.95 -11.06
N LEU A 17 -0.87 6.41 -11.94
CA LEU A 17 0.59 6.51 -11.83
C LEU A 17 1.06 7.96 -11.87
N PHE A 18 0.60 8.71 -12.87
CA PHE A 18 0.97 10.11 -13.06
C PHE A 18 0.57 10.99 -11.87
N GLU A 19 -0.65 10.81 -11.35
CA GLU A 19 -1.15 11.60 -10.22
C GLU A 19 -0.50 11.20 -8.89
N ILE A 20 -0.15 9.92 -8.73
CA ILE A 20 0.67 9.46 -7.61
C ILE A 20 2.05 10.12 -7.66
N GLN A 21 2.75 10.06 -8.80
CA GLN A 21 4.08 10.65 -8.95
C GLN A 21 4.07 12.16 -8.66
N LYS A 22 3.06 12.89 -9.15
CA LYS A 22 2.87 14.31 -8.80
C LYS A 22 2.66 14.52 -7.31
N GLY A 23 1.79 13.73 -6.68
CA GLY A 23 1.55 13.81 -5.24
C GLY A 23 2.81 13.55 -4.42
N LEU A 24 3.59 12.52 -4.77
CA LEU A 24 4.87 12.19 -4.12
C LEU A 24 5.91 13.31 -4.29
N SER A 25 6.00 13.88 -5.50
CA SER A 25 6.87 15.02 -5.79
C SER A 25 6.45 16.28 -5.00
N PHE A 26 5.15 16.58 -4.94
CA PHE A 26 4.60 17.71 -4.20
C PHE A 26 4.94 17.65 -2.70
N ILE A 27 4.87 16.45 -2.09
CA ILE A 27 5.30 16.25 -0.71
C ILE A 27 6.82 16.06 -0.58
N SER A 28 7.57 16.24 -1.65
CA SER A 28 9.03 16.11 -1.70
C SER A 28 9.49 14.78 -1.11
N LEU A 29 8.87 13.67 -1.50
CA LEU A 29 9.18 12.35 -0.93
C LEU A 29 10.68 12.00 -1.04
N ALA A 30 11.33 12.43 -2.11
CA ALA A 30 12.77 12.28 -2.34
C ALA A 30 13.65 12.79 -1.18
N THR A 31 13.17 13.77 -0.39
CA THR A 31 13.93 14.31 0.75
C THR A 31 13.63 13.60 2.07
N LYS A 32 12.71 12.63 2.06
CA LYS A 32 12.17 11.95 3.25
C LYS A 32 12.56 10.49 3.35
N ILE A 33 12.78 9.83 2.22
CA ILE A 33 13.16 8.42 2.16
C ILE A 33 14.46 8.24 1.39
N ARG A 34 15.21 7.21 1.77
CA ARG A 34 16.46 6.76 1.14
C ARG A 34 16.23 5.43 0.42
N THR A 35 17.12 5.07 -0.49
CA THR A 35 17.06 3.82 -1.26
C THR A 35 17.00 2.55 -0.42
N GLY A 36 17.54 2.58 0.80
CA GLY A 36 17.48 1.45 1.74
C GLY A 36 16.24 1.41 2.62
N ASP A 37 15.43 2.47 2.65
CA ASP A 37 14.28 2.56 3.56
C ASP A 37 13.17 1.62 3.12
N LEU A 38 12.51 0.99 4.09
CA LEU A 38 11.32 0.19 3.87
C LEU A 38 10.08 1.09 3.77
N VAL A 39 9.34 0.95 2.68
CA VAL A 39 8.01 1.57 2.54
C VAL A 39 6.94 0.52 2.70
N PHE A 40 6.07 0.71 3.70
CA PHE A 40 4.91 -0.15 3.95
C PHE A 40 3.63 0.51 3.41
N ILE A 41 2.97 -0.15 2.48
CA ILE A 41 1.70 0.24 1.87
C ILE A 41 0.58 -0.46 2.63
N LYS A 42 -0.29 0.34 3.28
CA LYS A 42 -1.49 -0.15 3.98
C LYS A 42 -2.75 0.17 3.16
N PRO A 43 -3.20 -0.72 2.26
CA PRO A 43 -4.43 -0.51 1.51
C PRO A 43 -5.67 -0.63 2.41
N ASN A 44 -6.84 -0.26 1.90
CA ASN A 44 -8.13 -0.55 2.51
C ASN A 44 -8.74 -1.80 1.86
N LEU A 45 -8.58 -2.98 2.48
CA LEU A 45 -9.08 -4.26 1.96
C LEU A 45 -10.11 -4.87 2.92
N THR A 46 -11.38 -4.49 2.78
CA THR A 46 -12.42 -4.73 3.80
C THR A 46 -13.43 -5.82 3.46
N PHE A 47 -13.25 -6.51 2.34
CA PHE A 47 -14.11 -7.61 1.91
C PHE A 47 -13.30 -8.79 1.34
N PRO A 48 -13.85 -10.01 1.36
CA PRO A 48 -13.22 -11.21 0.75
C PRO A 48 -13.03 -11.12 -0.77
N HIS A 49 -13.67 -10.16 -1.44
CA HIS A 49 -13.59 -9.92 -2.88
C HIS A 49 -13.51 -8.42 -3.12
N TYR A 50 -12.79 -8.00 -4.17
CA TYR A 50 -12.65 -6.60 -4.52
C TYR A 50 -14.02 -5.93 -4.74
N LYS A 51 -14.25 -4.81 -4.05
CA LYS A 51 -15.42 -3.93 -4.24
C LYS A 51 -14.98 -2.55 -4.68
N LYS A 52 -15.25 -2.22 -5.94
CA LYS A 52 -14.97 -0.89 -6.52
C LYS A 52 -15.69 0.20 -5.71
N GLY A 53 -14.97 1.28 -5.40
CA GLY A 53 -15.48 2.40 -4.61
C GLY A 53 -15.45 2.21 -3.10
N VAL A 54 -15.11 1.01 -2.61
CA VAL A 54 -14.99 0.72 -1.17
C VAL A 54 -13.57 0.30 -0.81
N MET A 55 -13.01 -0.64 -1.56
CA MET A 55 -11.65 -1.12 -1.37
C MET A 55 -10.67 -0.31 -2.22
N THR A 56 -9.43 -0.19 -1.74
CA THR A 56 -8.34 0.31 -2.57
C THR A 56 -8.20 -0.58 -3.81
N SER A 57 -8.16 0.04 -4.99
CA SER A 57 -8.04 -0.68 -6.26
C SER A 57 -6.70 -1.43 -6.33
N PRO A 58 -6.68 -2.71 -6.75
CA PRO A 58 -5.43 -3.42 -7.03
C PRO A 58 -4.56 -2.67 -8.06
N ARG A 59 -5.20 -2.01 -9.05
CA ARG A 59 -4.49 -1.19 -10.03
C ARG A 59 -3.84 0.05 -9.41
N CYS A 60 -4.52 0.68 -8.46
CA CYS A 60 -3.94 1.81 -7.71
C CYS A 60 -2.73 1.36 -6.88
N ILE A 61 -2.81 0.20 -6.23
CA ILE A 61 -1.70 -0.39 -5.48
C ILE A 61 -0.53 -0.70 -6.42
N GLU A 62 -0.78 -1.34 -7.57
CA GLU A 62 0.24 -1.62 -8.59
C GLU A 62 0.97 -0.34 -9.02
N GLN A 63 0.22 0.72 -9.36
CA GLN A 63 0.80 1.97 -9.83
C GLN A 63 1.53 2.75 -8.72
N LEU A 64 1.10 2.61 -7.47
CA LEU A 64 1.84 3.12 -6.32
C LEU A 64 3.18 2.38 -6.14
N ILE A 65 3.22 1.06 -6.31
CA ILE A 65 4.47 0.29 -6.26
C ILE A 65 5.43 0.78 -7.34
N ILE A 66 4.95 0.94 -8.59
CA ILE A 66 5.76 1.45 -9.70
C ILE A 66 6.34 2.83 -9.35
N ALA A 67 5.52 3.76 -8.87
CA ALA A 67 5.99 5.10 -8.49
C ALA A 67 7.00 5.07 -7.33
N LEU A 68 6.84 4.17 -6.36
CA LEU A 68 7.74 4.07 -5.21
C LEU A 68 9.09 3.43 -5.55
N LYS A 69 9.16 2.60 -6.61
CA LYS A 69 10.41 1.99 -7.08
C LYS A 69 11.45 3.00 -7.56
N ASP A 70 11.02 4.22 -7.93
CA ASP A 70 11.93 5.33 -8.22
C ASP A 70 12.72 5.79 -6.97
N TYR A 71 12.28 5.40 -5.77
CA TYR A 71 12.88 5.83 -4.50
C TYR A 71 13.49 4.70 -3.69
N THR A 72 12.85 3.52 -3.62
CA THR A 72 13.34 2.36 -2.86
C THR A 72 12.92 1.04 -3.50
N GLY A 73 13.80 0.04 -3.40
CA GLY A 73 13.47 -1.34 -3.76
C GLY A 73 12.68 -2.09 -2.69
N ASN A 74 12.71 -1.60 -1.44
CA ASN A 74 12.16 -2.27 -0.27
C ASN A 74 10.71 -1.84 -0.03
N ILE A 75 9.78 -2.56 -0.67
CA ILE A 75 8.35 -2.27 -0.59
C ILE A 75 7.60 -3.46 0.02
N MET A 76 6.77 -3.19 1.01
CA MET A 76 5.84 -4.14 1.60
C MET A 76 4.41 -3.65 1.41
N ILE A 77 3.49 -4.56 1.11
CA ILE A 77 2.05 -4.32 1.14
C ILE A 77 1.49 -5.22 2.23
N GLY A 78 0.71 -4.66 3.14
CA GLY A 78 0.16 -5.48 4.21
C GLY A 78 -1.11 -4.95 4.84
N GLU A 79 -1.87 -5.90 5.36
CA GLU A 79 -3.14 -5.70 6.05
C GLU A 79 -3.36 -6.88 7.01
N ALA A 80 -4.20 -6.70 8.02
CA ALA A 80 -4.61 -7.77 8.94
C ALA A 80 -5.92 -8.44 8.51
N ASP A 81 -6.15 -9.68 8.93
CA ASP A 81 -7.45 -10.34 8.79
C ASP A 81 -8.62 -9.43 9.23
N GLY A 82 -9.72 -9.47 8.49
CA GLY A 82 -10.84 -8.55 8.64
C GLY A 82 -12.18 -9.25 8.90
N GLY A 83 -13.26 -8.46 8.94
CA GLY A 83 -14.63 -8.97 8.80
C GLY A 83 -15.53 -8.96 10.03
N GLY A 84 -15.10 -8.44 11.19
CA GLY A 84 -15.97 -8.33 12.37
C GLY A 84 -16.62 -9.67 12.74
N TYR A 85 -17.95 -9.74 12.71
CA TYR A 85 -18.72 -10.98 12.93
C TYR A 85 -18.50 -12.05 11.85
N ASN A 86 -18.19 -11.65 10.62
CA ASN A 86 -17.91 -12.55 9.49
C ASN A 86 -16.43 -12.48 9.12
N ARG A 87 -15.59 -13.11 9.95
CA ARG A 87 -14.13 -13.10 9.78
C ARG A 87 -13.71 -13.67 8.43
N PHE A 88 -12.68 -13.06 7.85
CA PHE A 88 -12.01 -13.57 6.66
C PHE A 88 -10.50 -13.39 6.75
N SER A 89 -9.77 -14.35 6.19
CA SER A 89 -8.31 -14.29 6.09
C SER A 89 -7.90 -13.29 5.02
N MET A 90 -6.90 -12.46 5.33
CA MET A 90 -6.33 -11.51 4.39
C MET A 90 -5.53 -12.20 3.28
N ASP A 91 -4.99 -13.40 3.53
CA ASP A 91 -4.33 -14.18 2.48
C ASP A 91 -5.29 -14.55 1.35
N VAL A 92 -6.55 -14.88 1.70
CA VAL A 92 -7.61 -15.11 0.70
C VAL A 92 -7.93 -13.84 -0.08
N VAL A 93 -7.89 -12.67 0.57
CA VAL A 93 -8.12 -11.39 -0.11
C VAL A 93 -6.96 -11.07 -1.05
N PHE A 94 -5.71 -11.26 -0.62
CA PHE A 94 -4.52 -11.04 -1.44
C PHE A 94 -4.54 -11.90 -2.70
N ASP A 95 -4.94 -13.17 -2.58
CA ASP A 95 -5.11 -14.09 -3.70
C ASP A 95 -6.21 -13.60 -4.66
N LYS A 96 -7.43 -13.40 -4.16
CA LYS A 96 -8.60 -13.00 -4.99
C LYS A 96 -8.47 -11.63 -5.64
N THR A 97 -7.64 -10.74 -5.10
CA THR A 97 -7.37 -9.42 -5.67
C THR A 97 -6.19 -9.42 -6.63
N GLY A 98 -5.46 -10.53 -6.76
CA GLY A 98 -4.24 -10.64 -7.57
C GLY A 98 -3.03 -9.93 -6.97
N LEU A 99 -3.08 -9.56 -5.69
CA LEU A 99 -1.99 -8.83 -5.02
C LEU A 99 -0.73 -9.67 -4.83
N PHE A 100 -0.84 -11.00 -4.70
CA PHE A 100 0.35 -11.86 -4.72
C PHE A 100 1.10 -11.77 -6.04
N GLU A 101 0.39 -11.83 -7.17
CA GLU A 101 1.00 -11.74 -8.50
C GLU A 101 1.57 -10.34 -8.78
N ILE A 102 0.86 -9.28 -8.37
CA ILE A 102 1.37 -7.91 -8.45
C ILE A 102 2.66 -7.77 -7.64
N ALA A 103 2.66 -8.22 -6.38
CA ALA A 103 3.82 -8.11 -5.52
C ALA A 103 5.02 -8.89 -6.09
N LYS A 104 4.80 -10.11 -6.58
CA LYS A 104 5.81 -10.92 -7.24
C LYS A 104 6.38 -10.22 -8.48
N LYS A 105 5.53 -9.66 -9.33
CA LYS A 105 5.93 -8.96 -10.57
C LYS A 105 6.87 -7.79 -10.32
N TYR A 106 6.73 -7.09 -9.19
CA TYR A 106 7.56 -5.92 -8.85
C TYR A 106 8.48 -6.16 -7.67
N GLU A 107 8.72 -7.41 -7.28
CA GLU A 107 9.61 -7.77 -6.15
C GLU A 107 9.24 -7.03 -4.84
N ALA A 108 7.94 -6.80 -4.63
CA ALA A 108 7.40 -6.33 -3.36
C ALA A 108 7.00 -7.53 -2.48
N LYS A 109 6.87 -7.29 -1.18
CA LYS A 109 6.49 -8.34 -0.22
C LYS A 109 5.05 -8.15 0.24
N ILE A 110 4.29 -9.24 0.31
CA ILE A 110 2.96 -9.26 0.93
C ILE A 110 3.10 -9.69 2.39
N VAL A 111 2.39 -9.02 3.30
CA VAL A 111 2.33 -9.39 4.71
C VAL A 111 0.89 -9.38 5.22
N ASN A 112 0.45 -10.54 5.68
CA ASN A 112 -0.70 -10.64 6.56
C ASN A 112 -0.25 -10.35 8.00
N LEU A 113 -0.66 -9.21 8.55
CA LEU A 113 -0.27 -8.79 9.89
C LEU A 113 -0.81 -9.72 10.99
N SER A 114 -1.92 -10.43 10.73
CA SER A 114 -2.51 -11.37 11.70
C SER A 114 -1.69 -12.64 11.91
N THR A 115 -0.76 -12.95 11.00
CA THR A 115 0.12 -14.13 11.09
C THR A 115 1.53 -13.78 11.56
N GLN A 116 1.83 -12.49 11.77
CA GLN A 116 3.12 -12.06 12.26
C GLN A 116 3.18 -12.18 13.79
N SER A 117 4.28 -12.72 14.29
CA SER A 117 4.55 -12.72 15.73
C SER A 117 4.74 -11.28 16.22
N SER A 118 3.96 -10.85 17.20
CA SER A 118 4.21 -9.61 17.92
C SER A 118 5.21 -9.86 19.05
N SER A 119 6.35 -9.18 19.03
CA SER A 119 7.19 -9.04 20.22
C SER A 119 7.08 -7.60 20.71
N LEU A 120 6.27 -7.37 21.74
CA LEU A 120 6.35 -6.12 22.50
C LEU A 120 7.66 -6.16 23.26
N LYS A 121 8.69 -5.46 22.76
CA LYS A 121 9.83 -5.10 23.60
C LYS A 121 9.33 -4.01 24.53
N ASN A 122 9.04 -4.38 25.78
CA ASN A 122 8.85 -3.41 26.85
C ASN A 122 10.18 -2.65 27.00
N SER A 123 10.22 -1.42 26.48
CA SER A 123 11.31 -0.46 26.67
C SER A 123 11.07 0.40 27.89
#